data_AF-A0A5C3NY18-F1
#
_entry.id   AF-A0A5C3NY18-F1
#
_cell.length_a   1.000
_cell.length_b   1.000
_cell.length_c   1.000
_cell.angle_alpha   90.00
_cell.angle_beta   90.00
_cell.angle_gamma   90.00
#
_symmetry.space_group_name_H-M   'P 1'
#
loop_
_entity.id
_entity.type
_entity.pdbx_description
1 polymer ?
#
loop_
_entity_poly.entity_id
_entity_poly.type
_entity_poly.pdbx_seq_one_letter_code
_entity_poly.pdbx_strand_id
1 'polypeptide(L)'
;DFIDTHAWALNAIARVSVTLQAGGTDWFMKPPKALIITLLPYDPQAVAVPWETRRTPTFKVKRHDFVVISDELPGLLGTAEEWHRHAPIRAEQDEMLRSAAPDRYVGVLPVCFRVEGIEHVDVIRQYPRYRRPSHVPEPVVGDLDKTRLIRDAFLFFAGSINSYFPLRADPANSQVGVPGHMVRNRGARSWQALFTNWREYRRGTHGGLDEVLDCLRTKLRPDVLMDIALASECI
;
A
#
# COMPACT_ATOMS: atom_id res chain seq x y z
N ASP A 1 -10.64 8.52 6.70
CA ASP A 1 -11.40 8.18 5.47
C ASP A 1 -10.56 7.65 4.30
N PHE A 2 -9.82 8.49 3.56
CA PHE A 2 -9.11 8.04 2.35
C PHE A 2 -8.07 6.95 2.65
N ILE A 3 -7.19 7.21 3.63
CA ILE A 3 -6.15 6.26 4.05
C ILE A 3 -6.78 4.94 4.52
N ASP A 4 -7.89 4.98 5.27
CA ASP A 4 -8.55 3.77 5.78
C ASP A 4 -9.28 2.99 4.66
N THR A 5 -9.81 3.70 3.66
CA THR A 5 -10.40 3.12 2.46
C THR A 5 -9.36 2.35 1.64
N HIS A 6 -8.15 2.89 1.52
CA HIS A 6 -7.06 2.31 0.74
C HIS A 6 -5.99 1.59 1.58
N ALA A 7 -6.25 1.34 2.87
CA ALA A 7 -5.24 0.87 3.82
C ALA A 7 -4.50 -0.40 3.38
N TRP A 8 -5.23 -1.33 2.74
CA TRP A 8 -4.63 -2.57 2.23
C TRP A 8 -3.63 -2.28 1.11
N ALA A 9 -4.03 -1.50 0.10
CA ALA A 9 -3.18 -1.13 -1.03
C ALA A 9 -1.99 -0.27 -0.57
N LEU A 10 -2.19 0.66 0.37
CA LEU A 10 -1.12 1.48 0.94
C LEU A 10 -0.09 0.65 1.71
N ASN A 11 -0.54 -0.33 2.51
CA ASN A 11 0.37 -1.27 3.16
C ASN A 11 1.15 -2.08 2.11
N ALA A 12 0.46 -2.59 1.08
CA ALA A 12 1.07 -3.36 0.01
C ALA A 12 2.12 -2.55 -0.77
N ILE A 13 1.81 -1.30 -1.13
CA ILE A 13 2.77 -0.33 -1.71
C ILE A 13 4.00 -0.21 -0.81
N ALA A 14 3.78 0.00 0.48
CA ALA A 14 4.88 0.20 1.41
C ALA A 14 5.73 -1.06 1.61
N ARG A 15 5.19 -2.26 1.38
CA ARG A 15 5.95 -3.53 1.37
C ARG A 15 6.80 -3.63 0.12
N VAL A 16 6.18 -3.55 -1.06
CA VAL A 16 6.89 -3.70 -2.34
C VAL A 16 7.95 -2.61 -2.55
N SER A 17 7.72 -1.40 -2.03
CA SER A 17 8.69 -0.29 -2.11
C SER A 17 9.98 -0.61 -1.36
N VAL A 18 9.90 -1.30 -0.21
CA VAL A 18 11.07 -1.78 0.54
C VAL A 18 11.72 -2.96 -0.18
N THR A 19 10.92 -3.91 -0.69
CA THR A 19 11.44 -5.08 -1.42
C THR A 19 12.24 -4.70 -2.68
N LEU A 20 11.97 -3.55 -3.29
CA LEU A 20 12.74 -3.02 -4.42
C LEU A 20 14.14 -2.53 -4.04
N GLN A 21 14.44 -2.35 -2.74
CA GLN A 21 15.72 -1.84 -2.28
C GLN A 21 16.74 -2.97 -2.15
N ALA A 22 18.00 -2.68 -2.49
CA ALA A 22 19.07 -3.68 -2.55
C ALA A 22 19.37 -4.40 -1.21
N GLY A 23 18.93 -3.85 -0.07
CA GLY A 23 19.09 -4.46 1.26
C GLY A 23 17.87 -5.23 1.77
N GLY A 24 16.87 -5.51 0.91
CA GLY A 24 15.70 -6.28 1.28
C GLY A 24 14.87 -5.61 2.39
N THR A 25 14.22 -6.44 3.22
CA THR A 25 13.30 -5.96 4.26
C THR A 25 14.02 -5.17 5.35
N ASP A 26 15.30 -5.47 5.61
CA ASP A 26 16.09 -4.82 6.67
C ASP A 26 16.64 -3.45 6.27
N TRP A 27 16.61 -3.13 4.97
CA TRP A 27 17.22 -1.92 4.41
C TRP A 27 16.75 -0.62 5.06
N PHE A 28 15.48 -0.54 5.48
CA PHE A 28 14.92 0.68 6.06
C PHE A 28 15.34 0.89 7.53
N MET A 29 15.97 -0.10 8.18
CA MET A 29 16.33 -0.02 9.59
C MET A 29 17.68 0.66 9.83
N LYS A 30 18.62 0.60 8.86
CA LYS A 30 19.99 1.11 9.03
C LYS A 30 20.48 1.90 7.80
N PRO A 31 20.54 3.25 7.86
CA PRO A 31 19.92 4.09 8.90
C PRO A 31 18.39 3.98 8.86
N PRO A 32 17.67 4.35 9.94
CA PRO A 32 16.21 4.37 9.96
C PRO A 32 15.64 5.24 8.84
N LYS A 33 14.59 4.77 8.16
CA LYS A 33 13.95 5.49 7.04
C LYS A 33 12.43 5.51 7.20
N ALA A 34 11.82 6.58 6.72
CA ALA A 34 10.40 6.69 6.50
C ALA A 34 10.10 6.63 5.00
N LEU A 35 8.96 6.04 4.64
CA LEU A 35 8.42 6.09 3.29
C LEU A 35 7.44 7.25 3.18
N ILE A 36 7.63 8.10 2.18
CA ILE A 36 6.76 9.23 1.89
C ILE A 36 5.94 8.88 0.67
N ILE A 37 4.61 8.89 0.80
CA ILE A 37 3.68 8.73 -0.32
C ILE A 37 3.09 10.10 -0.59
N THR A 38 3.48 10.68 -1.72
CA THR A 38 2.93 11.98 -2.17
C THR A 38 1.64 11.74 -2.93
N LEU A 39 0.58 12.35 -2.43
CA LEU A 39 -0.77 12.32 -2.95
C LEU A 39 -1.06 13.64 -3.67
N LEU A 40 -1.63 13.55 -4.87
CA LEU A 40 -2.19 14.69 -5.58
C LEU A 40 -3.65 14.85 -5.21
N PRO A 41 -4.12 16.04 -4.79
CA PRO A 41 -5.55 16.30 -4.74
C PRO A 41 -6.11 16.14 -6.15
N TYR A 42 -7.22 15.41 -6.26
CA TYR A 42 -7.90 15.24 -7.54
C TYR A 42 -9.28 15.85 -7.41
N ASP A 43 -9.55 16.88 -8.21
CA ASP A 43 -10.89 17.43 -8.32
C ASP A 43 -11.71 16.51 -9.23
N PRO A 44 -12.74 15.82 -8.71
CA PRO A 44 -13.64 15.07 -9.56
C PRO A 44 -14.37 16.04 -10.50
N GLN A 45 -13.95 16.13 -11.76
CA GLN A 45 -14.72 16.86 -12.78
C GLN A 45 -16.19 16.42 -12.74
N ALA A 46 -17.10 17.39 -12.83
CA ALA A 46 -18.54 17.16 -12.80
C ALA A 46 -18.91 16.11 -13.86
N VAL A 47 -19.41 14.96 -13.40
CA VAL A 47 -19.90 13.93 -14.31
C VAL A 47 -21.18 14.46 -14.97
N ALA A 48 -21.25 14.41 -16.30
CA ALA A 48 -22.38 14.92 -17.08
C ALA A 48 -23.69 14.11 -16.88
N VAL A 49 -23.63 12.95 -16.22
CA VAL A 49 -24.79 12.07 -15.98
C VAL A 49 -25.26 12.11 -14.51
N PRO A 50 -26.49 12.58 -14.24
CA PRO A 50 -27.01 12.84 -12.88
C PRO A 50 -27.11 11.63 -11.93
N TRP A 51 -27.17 10.41 -12.45
CA TRP A 51 -27.30 9.19 -11.63
C TRP A 51 -25.97 8.57 -11.25
N GLU A 52 -24.86 8.96 -11.88
CA GLU A 52 -23.53 8.62 -11.41
C GLU A 52 -23.16 9.55 -10.26
N THR A 53 -23.68 9.24 -9.07
CA THR A 53 -23.15 9.73 -7.79
C THR A 53 -21.79 9.08 -7.49
N ARG A 54 -20.92 8.94 -8.49
CA ARG A 54 -19.53 8.53 -8.31
C ARG A 54 -18.81 9.71 -7.68
N ARG A 55 -18.75 9.75 -6.34
CA ARG A 55 -17.73 10.55 -5.66
C ARG A 55 -16.38 9.91 -5.99
N THR A 56 -15.78 10.45 -7.05
CA THR A 56 -14.51 10.12 -7.70
C THR A 56 -13.33 10.42 -6.76
N PRO A 57 -12.13 9.86 -7.01
CA PRO A 57 -11.06 9.78 -6.03
C PRO A 57 -10.68 11.16 -5.50
N THR A 58 -10.58 11.30 -4.19
CA THR A 58 -10.17 12.55 -3.52
C THR A 58 -8.68 12.83 -3.74
N PHE A 59 -7.88 11.76 -3.88
CA PHE A 59 -6.45 11.86 -4.12
C PHE A 59 -5.95 10.78 -5.07
N LYS A 60 -4.84 11.04 -5.77
CA LYS A 60 -4.08 10.08 -6.56
C LYS A 60 -2.66 9.94 -6.02
N VAL A 61 -2.11 8.73 -6.02
CA VAL A 61 -0.68 8.50 -5.76
C VAL A 61 0.12 9.08 -6.93
N LYS A 62 0.99 10.05 -6.61
CA LYS A 62 1.91 10.70 -7.56
C LYS A 62 3.26 10.01 -7.58
N ARG A 63 3.86 9.87 -6.40
CA ARG A 63 5.20 9.29 -6.21
C ARG A 63 5.37 8.75 -4.80
N HIS A 64 6.41 7.96 -4.62
CA HIS A 64 6.86 7.52 -3.31
C HIS A 64 8.38 7.64 -3.22
N ASP A 65 8.87 7.98 -2.04
CA ASP A 65 10.29 8.23 -1.79
C ASP A 65 10.66 7.80 -0.37
N PHE A 66 11.91 7.40 -0.16
CA PHE A 66 12.42 7.14 1.18
C PHE A 66 13.24 8.31 1.67
N VAL A 67 13.02 8.70 2.93
CA VAL A 67 13.79 9.73 3.63
C VAL A 67 14.43 9.09 4.85
N VAL A 68 15.72 9.35 5.06
CA VAL A 68 16.42 8.95 6.29
C VAL A 68 15.86 9.74 7.45
N ILE A 69 15.41 9.05 8.50
CA ILE A 69 14.97 9.69 9.73
C ILE A 69 16.23 10.17 10.46
N SER A 70 16.48 11.47 10.40
CA SER A 70 17.50 12.17 11.16
C SER A 70 16.84 13.17 12.10
N ASP A 71 17.60 13.68 13.07
CA ASP A 71 17.15 14.71 14.00
C ASP A 71 16.79 16.02 13.28
N GLU A 72 17.22 16.17 12.02
CA GLU A 72 16.95 17.29 11.12
C GLU A 72 15.76 17.04 10.18
N LEU A 73 14.75 16.27 10.57
CA LEU A 73 13.45 16.28 9.87
C LEU A 73 12.47 17.27 10.53
N PRO A 74 12.63 18.60 10.39
CA PRO A 74 11.54 19.50 10.70
C PRO A 74 10.43 19.30 9.67
N GLY A 75 9.25 18.92 10.14
CA GLY A 75 8.00 19.05 9.40
C GLY A 75 7.53 17.82 8.59
N LEU A 76 8.25 16.69 8.59
CA LEU A 76 7.80 15.48 7.87
C LEU A 76 7.10 14.44 8.76
N LEU A 77 7.42 14.44 10.06
CA LEU A 77 6.90 13.49 11.05
C LEU A 77 6.32 14.19 12.30
N GLY A 78 6.04 15.49 12.18
CA GLY A 78 5.83 16.41 13.29
C GLY A 78 7.08 17.26 13.57
N THR A 79 7.07 17.96 14.69
CA THR A 79 8.27 18.57 15.26
C THR A 79 9.22 17.48 15.80
N ALA A 80 10.52 17.76 15.85
CA ALA A 80 11.48 16.84 16.49
C ALA A 80 11.07 16.51 17.93
N GLU A 81 10.47 17.48 18.64
CA GLU A 81 9.95 17.32 19.98
C GLU A 81 8.79 16.31 20.06
N GLU A 82 7.81 16.37 19.13
CA GLU A 82 6.73 15.39 19.06
C GLU A 82 7.26 14.00 18.72
N TRP A 83 8.21 13.90 17.79
CA TRP A 83 8.84 12.64 17.47
C TRP A 83 9.51 12.03 18.72
N HIS A 84 10.28 12.79 19.49
CA HIS A 84 10.90 12.31 20.72
C HIS A 84 9.87 12.00 21.82
N ARG A 85 8.83 12.82 21.98
CA ARG A 85 7.76 12.62 22.96
C ARG A 85 7.05 11.28 22.78
N HIS A 86 6.86 10.85 21.54
CA HIS A 86 6.22 9.56 21.23
C HIS A 86 7.19 8.37 21.21
N ALA A 87 8.49 8.56 21.51
CA ALA A 87 9.47 7.47 21.53
C ALA A 87 9.09 6.30 22.47
N PRO A 88 8.59 6.54 23.71
CA PRO A 88 8.19 5.45 24.59
C PRO A 88 7.03 4.61 24.03
N ILE A 89 6.02 5.26 23.45
CA ILE A 89 4.87 4.60 22.84
C ILE A 89 5.31 3.74 21.65
N ARG A 90 6.22 4.27 20.82
CA ARG A 90 6.79 3.50 19.70
C ARG A 90 7.59 2.30 20.19
N ALA A 91 8.35 2.43 21.28
CA ALA A 91 9.12 1.34 21.85
C ALA A 91 8.22 0.24 22.42
N GLU A 92 7.14 0.61 23.11
CA GLU A 92 6.14 -0.35 23.64
C GLU A 92 5.45 -1.12 22.50
N GLN A 93 5.02 -0.41 21.46
CA GLN A 93 4.40 -1.03 20.29
C GLN A 93 5.37 -1.95 19.55
N ASP A 94 6.62 -1.53 19.38
CA ASP A 94 7.68 -2.32 18.76
C ASP A 94 7.94 -3.62 19.54
N GLU A 95 7.96 -3.55 20.88
CA GLU A 95 8.13 -4.72 21.73
C GLU A 95 6.95 -5.68 21.69
N MET A 96 5.71 -5.15 21.68
CA MET A 96 4.50 -5.96 21.51
C MET A 96 4.51 -6.70 20.16
N LEU A 97 4.88 -6.01 19.07
CA LEU A 97 4.94 -6.60 17.73
C LEU A 97 6.08 -7.62 17.59
N ARG A 98 7.23 -7.35 18.23
CA ARG A 98 8.35 -8.29 18.34
C ARG A 98 7.93 -9.55 19.08
N SER A 99 7.29 -9.40 20.24
CA SER A 99 6.82 -10.51 21.07
C SER A 99 5.79 -11.40 20.35
N ALA A 100 4.95 -10.81 19.49
CA ALA A 100 3.95 -11.56 18.73
C ALA A 100 4.56 -12.44 17.60
N ALA A 101 5.74 -12.11 17.09
CA ALA A 101 6.40 -12.85 16.01
C ALA A 101 7.93 -12.73 16.07
N PRO A 102 8.59 -13.27 17.12
CA PRO A 102 9.99 -12.98 17.43
C PRO A 102 10.96 -13.36 16.31
N ASP A 103 10.72 -14.48 15.64
CA ASP A 103 11.62 -14.99 14.59
C ASP A 103 11.44 -14.30 13.23
N ARG A 104 10.40 -13.48 13.09
CA ARG A 104 10.02 -12.87 11.81
C ARG A 104 10.00 -11.36 11.85
N TYR A 105 9.74 -10.76 13.00
CA TYR A 105 9.60 -9.32 13.11
C TYR A 105 10.90 -8.60 12.72
N VAL A 106 10.78 -7.58 11.88
CA VAL A 106 11.91 -6.73 11.45
C VAL A 106 11.87 -5.39 12.16
N GLY A 107 10.70 -4.75 12.14
CA GLY A 107 10.51 -3.41 12.65
C GLY A 107 9.24 -2.77 12.11
N VAL A 108 8.99 -1.53 12.50
CA VAL A 108 7.87 -0.73 11.97
C VAL A 108 8.42 0.28 10.97
N LEU A 109 7.89 0.25 9.74
CA LEU A 109 8.14 1.28 8.73
C LEU A 109 7.16 2.44 8.94
N PRO A 110 7.63 3.66 9.26
CA PRO A 110 6.78 4.84 9.23
C PRO A 110 6.47 5.21 7.78
N VAL A 111 5.19 5.42 7.50
CA VAL A 111 4.71 5.89 6.20
C VAL A 111 4.00 7.21 6.40
N CYS A 112 4.53 8.27 5.79
CA CYS A 112 3.93 9.60 5.80
C CYS A 112 3.17 9.84 4.50
N PHE A 113 1.91 10.23 4.62
CA PHE A 113 1.06 10.65 3.52
C PHE A 113 1.06 12.17 3.45
N ARG A 114 1.60 12.68 2.35
CA ARG A 114 1.68 14.11 2.07
C ARG A 114 0.75 14.46 0.93
N VAL A 115 -0.04 15.50 1.07
CA VAL A 115 -0.82 16.04 -0.05
C VAL A 115 -0.07 17.19 -0.69
N GLU A 116 0.19 17.09 -1.99
CA GLU A 116 0.88 18.15 -2.73
C GLU A 116 0.02 19.42 -2.76
N GLY A 117 0.64 20.56 -2.44
CA GLY A 117 -0.03 21.86 -2.38
C GLY A 117 -0.80 22.12 -1.07
N ILE A 118 -0.78 21.19 -0.11
CA ILE A 118 -1.35 21.38 1.22
C ILE A 118 -0.24 21.24 2.27
N GLU A 119 0.15 22.36 2.86
CA GLU A 119 1.16 22.38 3.93
C GLU A 119 0.56 21.95 5.27
N HIS A 120 1.42 21.44 6.16
CA HIS A 120 1.08 21.05 7.54
C HIS A 120 -0.02 19.98 7.70
N VAL A 121 -0.40 19.29 6.63
CA VAL A 121 -1.32 18.14 6.67
C VAL A 121 -0.58 16.88 6.22
N ASP A 122 0.27 16.39 7.12
CA ASP A 122 0.94 15.11 6.97
C ASP A 122 0.29 14.09 7.91
N VAL A 123 -0.09 12.93 7.37
CA VAL A 123 -0.63 11.82 8.18
C VAL A 123 0.39 10.70 8.23
N ILE A 124 0.74 10.25 9.43
CA ILE A 124 1.68 9.16 9.61
C ILE A 124 0.90 7.88 9.94
N ARG A 125 1.26 6.79 9.29
CA ARG A 125 0.88 5.42 9.67
C ARG A 125 2.11 4.58 9.90
N GLN A 126 2.00 3.65 10.82
CA GLN A 126 3.04 2.71 11.16
C GLN A 126 2.66 1.35 10.58
N TYR A 127 3.50 0.82 9.69
CA TYR A 127 3.28 -0.50 9.11
C TYR A 127 4.35 -1.47 9.61
N PRO A 128 3.97 -2.50 10.40
CA PRO A 128 4.93 -3.51 10.81
C PRO A 128 5.43 -4.28 9.59
N ARG A 129 6.69 -4.69 9.67
CA ARG A 129 7.40 -5.47 8.66
C ARG A 129 7.88 -6.76 9.28
N TYR A 130 7.67 -7.83 8.54
CA TYR A 130 8.03 -9.18 8.93
C TYR A 130 8.82 -9.79 7.79
N ARG A 131 9.76 -10.68 8.11
CA ARG A 131 10.37 -11.57 7.14
C ARG A 131 9.38 -12.65 6.77
N ARG A 132 9.52 -13.18 5.56
CA ARG A 132 8.91 -14.45 5.19
C ARG A 132 9.44 -15.56 6.11
N PRO A 133 8.60 -16.49 6.59
CA PRO A 133 9.08 -17.64 7.34
C PRO A 133 10.05 -18.47 6.49
N SER A 134 11.16 -18.92 7.08
CA SER A 134 12.18 -19.73 6.39
C SER A 134 11.65 -21.05 5.81
N HIS A 135 10.57 -21.60 6.38
CA HIS A 135 9.94 -22.85 5.91
C HIS A 135 9.02 -22.66 4.70
N VAL A 136 8.67 -21.43 4.34
CA VAL A 136 7.85 -21.15 3.15
C VAL A 136 8.79 -21.06 1.94
N PRO A 137 8.65 -21.92 0.91
CA PRO A 137 9.50 -21.88 -0.27
C PRO A 137 9.51 -20.51 -0.96
N GLU A 138 10.58 -20.20 -1.68
CA GLU A 138 10.56 -18.98 -2.51
C GLU A 138 9.48 -19.08 -3.57
N PRO A 139 8.74 -17.99 -3.82
CA PRO A 139 7.83 -17.97 -4.95
C PRO A 139 8.60 -18.33 -6.21
N VAL A 140 8.10 -19.30 -6.96
CA VAL A 140 8.72 -19.67 -8.24
C VAL A 140 8.41 -18.55 -9.23
N VAL A 141 9.36 -17.66 -9.41
CA VAL A 141 9.26 -16.53 -10.35
C VAL A 141 9.60 -16.97 -11.79
N GLY A 142 10.20 -18.16 -11.97
CA GLY A 142 10.65 -18.65 -13.27
C GLY A 142 11.69 -17.70 -13.88
N ASP A 143 11.60 -17.46 -15.18
CA ASP A 143 12.46 -16.50 -15.91
C ASP A 143 12.02 -15.04 -15.73
N LEU A 144 10.99 -14.75 -14.92
CA LEU A 144 10.56 -13.37 -14.70
C LEU A 144 11.59 -12.61 -13.87
N ASP A 145 11.97 -11.44 -14.36
CA ASP A 145 12.74 -10.47 -13.59
C ASP A 145 11.94 -10.04 -12.34
N LYS A 146 12.47 -10.37 -11.16
CA LYS A 146 11.89 -10.02 -9.86
C LYS A 146 11.64 -8.52 -9.76
N THR A 147 12.56 -7.67 -10.21
CA THR A 147 12.39 -6.22 -10.16
C THR A 147 11.20 -5.77 -11.01
N ARG A 148 11.03 -6.35 -12.20
CA ARG A 148 9.87 -6.10 -13.05
C ARG A 148 8.56 -6.55 -12.40
N LEU A 149 8.54 -7.71 -11.77
CA LEU A 149 7.36 -8.22 -11.05
C LEU A 149 6.95 -7.29 -9.90
N ILE A 150 7.90 -6.88 -9.07
CA ILE A 150 7.61 -6.01 -7.92
C ILE A 150 7.17 -4.60 -8.39
N ARG A 151 7.74 -4.10 -9.49
CA ARG A 151 7.29 -2.83 -10.12
C ARG A 151 5.86 -2.92 -10.64
N ASP A 152 5.49 -4.01 -11.29
CA ASP A 152 4.11 -4.24 -11.72
C ASP A 152 3.14 -4.33 -10.53
N ALA A 153 3.53 -5.00 -9.44
CA ALA A 153 2.72 -5.04 -8.23
C ALA A 153 2.52 -3.63 -7.64
N PHE A 154 3.59 -2.82 -7.58
CA PHE A 154 3.49 -1.42 -7.19
C PHE A 154 2.49 -0.65 -8.08
N LEU A 155 2.62 -0.77 -9.40
CA LEU A 155 1.73 -0.12 -10.37
C LEU A 155 0.28 -0.55 -10.19
N PHE A 156 0.04 -1.84 -9.93
CA PHE A 156 -1.29 -2.36 -9.65
C PHE A 156 -1.90 -1.74 -8.39
N PHE A 157 -1.16 -1.69 -7.28
CA PHE A 157 -1.65 -1.11 -6.02
C PHE A 157 -1.89 0.40 -6.13
N ALA A 158 -0.97 1.15 -6.74
CA ALA A 158 -1.13 2.58 -6.98
C ALA A 158 -2.31 2.83 -7.95
N GLY A 159 -2.44 1.99 -8.98
CA GLY A 159 -3.57 1.99 -9.91
C GLY A 159 -4.92 1.77 -9.22
N SER A 160 -4.99 0.85 -8.26
CA SER A 160 -6.22 0.61 -7.47
C SER A 160 -6.70 1.84 -6.70
N ILE A 161 -5.75 2.66 -6.25
CA ILE A 161 -6.04 3.92 -5.58
C ILE A 161 -6.47 4.96 -6.62
N ASN A 162 -5.69 5.11 -7.68
CA ASN A 162 -5.87 6.16 -8.70
C ASN A 162 -7.14 5.99 -9.54
N SER A 163 -7.56 4.74 -9.76
CA SER A 163 -8.80 4.37 -10.45
C SER A 163 -9.95 4.05 -9.47
N TYR A 164 -9.75 4.29 -8.18
CA TYR A 164 -10.77 4.19 -7.12
C TYR A 164 -11.48 2.82 -7.01
N PHE A 165 -10.72 1.74 -7.09
CA PHE A 165 -11.18 0.39 -6.73
C PHE A 165 -10.42 -0.12 -5.48
N PRO A 166 -10.80 0.34 -4.27
CA PRO A 166 -10.10 -0.07 -3.05
C PRO A 166 -10.05 -1.59 -2.90
N LEU A 167 -8.86 -2.08 -2.58
CA LEU A 167 -8.61 -3.50 -2.32
C LEU A 167 -8.89 -3.84 -0.86
N ARG A 168 -9.45 -5.03 -0.62
CA ARG A 168 -9.53 -5.66 0.71
C ARG A 168 -8.92 -7.06 0.66
N ALA A 169 -8.37 -7.51 1.78
CA ALA A 169 -7.80 -8.85 1.87
C ALA A 169 -8.84 -9.92 1.50
N ASP A 170 -8.46 -10.85 0.64
CA ASP A 170 -9.21 -12.07 0.41
C ASP A 170 -9.25 -12.87 1.73
N PRO A 171 -10.42 -13.28 2.22
CA PRO A 171 -10.53 -14.11 3.42
C PRO A 171 -9.73 -15.42 3.35
N ALA A 172 -9.55 -15.98 2.14
CA ALA A 172 -8.79 -17.21 1.94
C ALA A 172 -7.28 -16.98 1.82
N ASN A 173 -6.84 -15.80 1.40
CA ASN A 173 -5.43 -15.44 1.30
C ASN A 173 -5.24 -13.94 1.57
N SER A 174 -4.75 -13.59 2.76
CA SER A 174 -4.56 -12.19 3.15
C SER A 174 -3.54 -11.41 2.30
N GLN A 175 -2.71 -12.11 1.51
CA GLN A 175 -1.79 -11.51 0.54
C GLN A 175 -2.48 -11.11 -0.78
N VAL A 176 -3.68 -11.61 -1.04
CA VAL A 176 -4.44 -11.27 -2.25
C VAL A 176 -5.46 -10.20 -1.94
N GLY A 177 -5.45 -9.12 -2.70
CA GLY A 177 -6.44 -8.04 -2.61
C GLY A 177 -7.60 -8.28 -3.59
N VAL A 178 -8.83 -8.30 -3.10
CA VAL A 178 -10.04 -8.30 -3.94
C VAL A 178 -10.49 -6.86 -4.17
N PRO A 179 -10.78 -6.43 -5.41
CA PRO A 179 -11.21 -5.08 -5.69
C PRO A 179 -12.69 -4.89 -5.36
N GLY A 180 -13.03 -3.68 -4.92
CA GLY A 180 -14.39 -3.30 -4.58
C GLY A 180 -14.65 -1.83 -4.81
N HIS A 181 -15.78 -1.36 -4.33
CA HIS A 181 -16.17 0.03 -4.34
C HIS A 181 -16.81 0.41 -3.00
N MET A 182 -16.72 1.69 -2.64
CA MET A 182 -17.37 2.21 -1.44
C MET A 182 -18.80 2.63 -1.78
N VAL A 183 -19.78 2.00 -1.17
CA VAL A 183 -21.20 2.38 -1.25
C VAL A 183 -21.61 3.14 0.00
N ARG A 184 -22.58 4.04 -0.14
CA ARG A 184 -23.27 4.64 1.01
C ARG A 184 -24.58 3.90 1.24
N ASN A 185 -24.74 3.31 2.41
CA ASN A 185 -25.97 2.66 2.83
C ASN A 185 -26.41 3.23 4.18
N ARG A 186 -27.61 3.80 4.25
CA ARG A 186 -28.23 4.36 5.48
C ARG A 186 -27.29 5.27 6.31
N GLY A 187 -26.56 6.15 5.63
CA GLY A 187 -25.63 7.10 6.28
C GLY A 187 -24.24 6.53 6.61
N ALA A 188 -24.04 5.21 6.52
CA ALA A 188 -22.72 4.58 6.66
C ALA A 188 -22.08 4.32 5.30
N ARG A 189 -20.75 4.36 5.22
CA ARG A 189 -19.99 3.88 4.06
C ARG A 189 -19.58 2.44 4.29
N SER A 190 -19.93 1.54 3.37
CA SER A 190 -19.47 0.15 3.39
C SER A 190 -18.75 -0.19 2.09
N TRP A 191 -17.76 -1.07 2.19
CA TRP A 191 -17.08 -1.61 1.01
C TRP A 191 -17.88 -2.79 0.45
N GLN A 192 -18.02 -2.86 -0.87
CA GLN A 192 -18.62 -3.99 -1.58
C GLN A 192 -17.67 -4.49 -2.67
N ALA A 193 -17.46 -5.80 -2.73
CA ALA A 193 -16.60 -6.42 -3.73
C ALA A 193 -17.17 -6.23 -5.15
N LEU A 194 -16.28 -6.05 -6.13
CA LEU A 194 -16.66 -6.09 -7.55
C LEU A 194 -16.93 -7.53 -8.00
N PHE A 195 -16.20 -8.48 -7.41
CA PHE A 195 -16.30 -9.92 -7.60
C PHE A 195 -15.62 -10.62 -6.42
N THR A 196 -15.83 -11.92 -6.23
CA THR A 196 -15.36 -12.63 -5.04
C THR A 196 -13.90 -13.08 -5.16
N ASN A 197 -13.48 -13.46 -6.36
CA ASN A 197 -12.12 -13.89 -6.64
C ASN A 197 -11.70 -13.49 -8.07
N TRP A 198 -10.39 -13.44 -8.31
CA TRP A 198 -9.82 -13.00 -9.59
C TRP A 198 -10.16 -13.90 -10.80
N ARG A 199 -10.73 -15.10 -10.61
CA ARG A 199 -11.18 -15.97 -11.71
C ARG A 199 -12.53 -15.53 -12.28
N GLU A 200 -13.33 -14.82 -11.49
CA GLU A 200 -14.63 -14.26 -11.89
C GLU A 200 -14.49 -12.98 -12.72
N TYR A 201 -13.35 -12.30 -12.63
CA TYR A 201 -13.11 -11.08 -13.39
C TYR A 201 -13.29 -11.31 -14.89
N ARG A 202 -14.01 -10.39 -15.53
CA ARG A 202 -14.21 -10.32 -16.98
C ARG A 202 -13.85 -8.92 -17.43
N ARG A 203 -13.03 -8.85 -18.48
CA ARG A 203 -12.61 -7.60 -19.11
C ARG A 203 -13.83 -6.89 -19.71
N GLY A 204 -13.86 -5.57 -19.66
CA GLY A 204 -14.96 -4.73 -20.13
C GLY A 204 -15.98 -4.37 -19.04
N THR A 205 -15.97 -5.06 -17.90
CA THR A 205 -16.92 -4.80 -16.80
C THR A 205 -16.48 -3.62 -15.93
N HIS A 206 -15.17 -3.34 -15.85
CA HIS A 206 -14.60 -2.36 -14.91
C HIS A 206 -13.45 -1.56 -15.55
N GLY A 207 -13.79 -0.52 -16.32
CA GLY A 207 -12.81 0.24 -17.13
C GLY A 207 -11.54 0.69 -16.39
N GLY A 208 -11.68 1.25 -15.18
CA GLY A 208 -10.51 1.68 -14.39
C GLY A 208 -9.59 0.54 -13.93
N LEU A 209 -10.14 -0.66 -13.72
CA LEU A 209 -9.35 -1.87 -13.47
C LEU A 209 -8.69 -2.36 -14.76
N ASP A 210 -9.43 -2.40 -15.87
CA ASP A 210 -8.93 -2.81 -17.17
C ASP A 210 -7.70 -1.96 -17.60
N GLU A 211 -7.78 -0.64 -17.45
CA GLU A 211 -6.68 0.31 -17.72
C GLU A 211 -5.42 0.01 -16.89
N VAL A 212 -5.60 -0.30 -15.61
CA VAL A 212 -4.49 -0.65 -14.72
C VAL A 212 -3.85 -1.97 -15.17
N LEU A 213 -4.65 -2.97 -15.52
CA LEU A 213 -4.15 -4.27 -15.98
C LEU A 213 -3.40 -4.16 -17.32
N ASP A 214 -3.82 -3.27 -18.21
CA ASP A 214 -3.14 -3.02 -19.47
C ASP A 214 -1.73 -2.44 -19.27
N CYS A 215 -1.54 -1.65 -18.22
CA CYS A 215 -0.24 -1.09 -17.84
C CYS A 215 0.77 -2.13 -17.30
N LEU A 216 0.29 -3.30 -16.85
CA LEU A 216 1.16 -4.33 -16.28
C LEU A 216 1.95 -5.05 -17.39
N ARG A 217 3.27 -5.16 -17.20
CA ARG A 217 4.19 -5.70 -18.20
C ARG A 217 4.39 -7.21 -18.11
N THR A 218 4.19 -7.80 -16.94
CA THR A 218 4.30 -9.23 -16.65
C THR A 218 3.10 -10.01 -17.18
N LYS A 219 1.96 -9.34 -17.36
CA LYS A 219 0.68 -9.93 -17.80
C LYS A 219 0.20 -11.09 -16.91
N LEU A 220 0.73 -11.18 -15.69
CA LEU A 220 0.25 -12.11 -14.67
C LEU A 220 -1.16 -11.74 -14.24
N ARG A 221 -1.96 -12.74 -13.87
CA ARG A 221 -3.24 -12.50 -13.21
C ARG A 221 -2.98 -11.83 -11.85
N PRO A 222 -3.79 -10.84 -11.41
CA PRO A 222 -3.45 -10.04 -10.24
C PRO A 222 -3.31 -10.82 -8.93
N ASP A 223 -4.09 -11.87 -8.71
CA ASP A 223 -3.91 -12.79 -7.58
C ASP A 223 -2.50 -13.41 -7.56
N VAL A 224 -2.04 -13.92 -8.70
CA VAL A 224 -0.70 -14.51 -8.84
C VAL A 224 0.38 -13.45 -8.67
N LEU A 225 0.19 -12.27 -9.27
CA LEU A 225 1.11 -11.13 -9.12
C LEU A 225 1.28 -10.73 -7.66
N MET A 226 0.17 -10.54 -6.93
CA MET A 226 0.18 -10.13 -5.53
C MET A 226 0.77 -11.20 -4.63
N ASP A 227 0.38 -12.46 -4.83
CA ASP A 227 0.87 -13.59 -4.04
C ASP A 227 2.40 -13.70 -4.14
N ILE A 228 2.95 -13.66 -5.36
CA ILE A 228 4.40 -13.70 -5.59
C ILE A 228 5.07 -12.43 -5.05
N ALA A 229 4.55 -11.24 -5.37
CA ALA A 229 5.19 -9.97 -5.02
C ALA A 229 5.26 -9.73 -3.51
N LEU A 230 4.20 -10.10 -2.80
CA LEU A 230 4.10 -9.91 -1.35
C LEU A 230 4.69 -11.09 -0.56
N ALA A 231 4.84 -12.26 -1.17
CA ALA A 231 5.65 -13.34 -0.61
C ALA A 231 7.17 -13.13 -0.82
N SER A 232 7.57 -12.25 -1.73
CA SER A 232 8.98 -11.96 -2.05
C SER A 232 9.75 -11.16 -0.98
N GLU A 233 9.24 -11.11 0.27
CA GLU A 233 9.93 -10.58 1.45
C GLU A 233 11.20 -11.41 1.72
N CYS A 234 12.28 -11.04 1.04
CA CYS A 234 13.59 -11.65 1.20
C CYS A 234 14.26 -11.20 2.50
N ILE A 235 15.11 -12.12 2.96
CA ILE A 235 15.98 -12.15 4.14
C ILE A 235 16.68 -10.82 4.37
#